data_AF-A0A7C4QSG4-F1
#
_entry.id   AF-A0A7C4QSG4-F1
#
_cell.length_a   1.000
_cell.length_b   1.000
_cell.length_c   1.000
_cell.angle_alpha   90.00
_cell.angle_beta   90.00
_cell.angle_gamma   90.00
#
_symmetry.space_group_name_H-M   'P 1'
#
loop_
_entity.id
_entity.type
_entity.pdbx_description
1 polymer ?
#
loop_
_entity_poly.entity_id
_entity_poly.type
_entity_poly.pdbx_seq_one_letter_code
_entity_poly.pdbx_strand_id
1 'polypeptide(L)'
;MPANLTPQYQKAEEAYRRAQSAQERLACLEQMLQLIPKHKGTEKLQADLKTRLKETRQELQAEQHASKAVGKVYRFPRQGAAQAVIVGAPNAGKSRLLKELTKAEPEVAPYPFTTREPMPGMMAWEDVAVQLIDTPPITSSHFEPYLLNLVRSTDLVLLAFDGSSDDAPEQTVEVIQQFARRHTFLSDHTGFDPDDFSQLHVKTLLVVTRGSDPDAAARADFLRELLPIPFPGTTVECDDAPSREALREQIFRSADVIRIYTKTPGKPADFSAPFCIPRGGTVEDLAAKIHRDLAEKVKSAKLWAHGSSDARIVGRDHVLSDRDLVELHV
;
A
#
# COMPACT_ATOMS: atom_id res chain seq x y z
N MET A 1 18.65 -20.39 5.68
CA MET A 1 18.75 -20.02 4.26
C MET A 1 17.44 -19.35 3.92
N PRO A 2 17.42 -18.03 3.71
CA PRO A 2 16.19 -17.33 3.37
C PRO A 2 15.57 -17.99 2.13
N ALA A 3 14.25 -18.19 2.16
CA ALA A 3 13.55 -18.76 1.01
C ALA A 3 13.67 -17.79 -0.17
N ASN A 4 14.38 -18.18 -1.23
CA ASN A 4 14.42 -17.39 -2.46
C ASN A 4 13.07 -17.57 -3.18
N LEU A 5 12.09 -16.76 -2.81
CA LEU A 5 10.73 -16.82 -3.33
C LEU A 5 10.68 -16.28 -4.76
N THR A 6 9.91 -16.94 -5.62
CA THR A 6 9.81 -16.56 -7.03
C THR A 6 9.01 -15.25 -7.19
N PRO A 7 9.23 -14.47 -8.26
CA PRO A 7 8.40 -13.29 -8.55
C PRO A 7 6.90 -13.63 -8.65
N GLN A 8 6.56 -14.83 -9.13
CA GLN A 8 5.19 -15.32 -9.18
C GLN A 8 4.59 -15.49 -7.77
N TYR A 9 5.38 -16.00 -6.82
CA TYR A 9 4.95 -16.12 -5.43
C TYR A 9 4.71 -14.73 -4.81
N GLN A 10 5.62 -13.78 -5.03
CA GLN A 10 5.49 -12.41 -4.54
C GLN A 10 4.22 -11.73 -5.06
N LYS A 11 3.87 -11.94 -6.34
CA LYS A 11 2.59 -11.48 -6.92
C LYS A 11 1.37 -12.12 -6.25
N ALA A 12 1.42 -13.42 -5.98
CA ALA A 12 0.33 -14.13 -5.30
C ALA A 12 0.17 -13.66 -3.84
N GLU A 13 1.27 -13.36 -3.16
CA GLU A 13 1.29 -12.76 -1.84
C GLU A 13 0.70 -11.34 -1.83
N GLU A 14 1.09 -10.51 -2.80
CA GLU A 14 0.53 -9.17 -2.97
C GLU A 14 -0.98 -9.23 -3.24
N ALA A 15 -1.43 -10.16 -4.10
CA ALA A 15 -2.85 -10.41 -4.34
C ALA A 15 -3.59 -10.85 -3.06
N TYR A 16 -2.98 -11.74 -2.26
CA TYR A 16 -3.54 -12.16 -0.97
C TYR A 16 -3.73 -10.99 -0.01
N ARG A 17 -2.74 -10.09 0.10
CA ARG A 17 -2.85 -8.89 0.97
C ARG A 17 -3.91 -7.93 0.49
N ARG A 18 -4.12 -7.83 -0.83
CA ARG A 18 -5.10 -6.94 -1.46
C ARG A 18 -6.53 -7.49 -1.42
N ALA A 19 -6.68 -8.80 -1.27
CA ALA A 19 -7.97 -9.48 -1.27
C ALA A 19 -8.92 -8.89 -0.20
N GLN A 20 -10.13 -8.51 -0.63
CA GLN A 20 -11.14 -7.85 0.20
C GLN A 20 -12.23 -8.81 0.68
N SER A 21 -12.23 -10.06 0.18
CA SER A 21 -13.17 -11.11 0.56
C SER A 21 -12.45 -12.36 1.07
N ALA A 22 -13.11 -13.17 1.91
CA ALA A 22 -12.57 -14.47 2.31
C ALA A 22 -12.36 -15.40 1.08
N GLN A 23 -13.21 -15.28 0.06
CA GLN A 23 -13.12 -16.04 -1.18
C GLN A 23 -11.85 -15.71 -1.98
N GLU A 24 -11.55 -14.41 -2.17
CA GLU A 24 -10.31 -13.97 -2.83
C GLU A 24 -9.08 -14.40 -2.03
N ARG A 25 -9.11 -14.22 -0.69
CA ARG A 25 -8.02 -14.65 0.20
C ARG A 25 -7.76 -16.14 0.07
N LEU A 26 -8.81 -16.96 0.00
CA LEU A 26 -8.70 -18.40 -0.18
C LEU A 26 -7.98 -18.76 -1.49
N ALA A 27 -8.43 -18.17 -2.61
CA ALA A 27 -7.84 -18.42 -3.92
C ALA A 27 -6.35 -18.04 -3.96
N CYS A 28 -5.98 -16.91 -3.34
CA CYS A 28 -4.59 -16.48 -3.28
C CYS A 28 -3.73 -17.43 -2.41
N LEU A 29 -4.23 -17.88 -1.26
CA LEU A 29 -3.52 -18.85 -0.41
C LEU A 29 -3.29 -20.19 -1.13
N GLU A 30 -4.27 -20.67 -1.91
CA GLU A 30 -4.13 -21.87 -2.74
C GLU A 30 -3.05 -21.68 -3.82
N GLN A 31 -3.04 -20.53 -4.49
CA GLN A 31 -2.01 -20.19 -5.48
C GLN A 31 -0.62 -20.08 -4.84
N MET A 32 -0.50 -19.43 -3.68
CA MET A 32 0.77 -19.32 -2.94
C MET A 32 1.31 -20.71 -2.55
N LEU A 33 0.46 -21.64 -2.11
CA LEU A 33 0.84 -23.03 -1.81
C LEU A 33 1.28 -23.83 -3.05
N GLN A 34 0.81 -23.46 -4.24
CA GLN A 34 1.24 -24.09 -5.49
C GLN A 34 2.61 -23.55 -5.93
N LEU A 35 2.84 -22.25 -5.78
CA LEU A 35 4.04 -21.55 -6.25
C LEU A 35 5.24 -21.67 -5.31
N ILE A 36 5.00 -21.94 -4.03
CA ILE A 36 6.05 -22.04 -3.03
C ILE A 36 7.03 -23.19 -3.34
N PRO A 37 8.35 -22.97 -3.27
CA PRO A 37 9.33 -24.05 -3.35
C PRO A 37 9.06 -25.13 -2.29
N LYS A 38 9.29 -26.41 -2.63
CA LYS A 38 9.06 -27.54 -1.72
C LYS A 38 10.37 -28.12 -1.21
N HIS A 39 11.02 -27.38 -0.31
CA HIS A 39 12.27 -27.81 0.33
C HIS A 39 12.32 -27.41 1.82
N LYS A 40 13.35 -27.89 2.54
CA LYS A 40 13.50 -27.65 3.99
C LYS A 40 13.45 -26.17 4.39
N GLY A 41 13.97 -25.27 3.55
CA GLY A 41 13.93 -23.81 3.79
C GLY A 41 12.55 -23.14 3.73
N THR A 42 11.50 -23.89 3.37
CA THR A 42 10.12 -23.37 3.19
C THR A 42 9.08 -24.16 3.98
N GLU A 43 9.50 -25.14 4.79
CA GLU A 43 8.59 -26.01 5.55
C GLU A 43 7.69 -25.22 6.52
N LYS A 44 8.27 -24.23 7.21
CA LYS A 44 7.53 -23.34 8.11
C LYS A 44 6.46 -22.54 7.36
N LEU A 45 6.83 -21.88 6.26
CA LEU A 45 5.88 -21.14 5.43
C LEU A 45 4.75 -22.04 4.91
N GLN A 46 5.06 -23.26 4.47
CA GLN A 46 4.03 -24.20 4.03
C GLN A 46 3.06 -24.56 5.16
N ALA A 47 3.55 -24.72 6.39
CA ALA A 47 2.70 -24.96 7.54
C ALA A 47 1.81 -23.74 7.83
N ASP A 48 2.38 -22.53 7.82
CA ASP A 48 1.64 -21.29 8.09
C ASP A 48 0.57 -21.02 7.02
N LEU A 49 0.89 -21.20 5.74
CA LEU A 49 -0.07 -21.07 4.66
C LEU A 49 -1.23 -22.06 4.79
N LYS A 50 -0.95 -23.31 5.19
CA LYS A 50 -2.00 -24.32 5.43
C LYS A 50 -2.87 -23.93 6.63
N THR A 51 -2.29 -23.39 7.69
CA THR A 51 -3.02 -22.90 8.85
C THR A 51 -3.96 -21.75 8.47
N ARG A 52 -3.44 -20.72 7.80
CA ARG A 52 -4.24 -19.58 7.30
C ARG A 52 -5.33 -20.00 6.33
N LEU A 53 -5.04 -20.98 5.47
CA LEU A 53 -6.01 -21.52 4.53
C LEU A 53 -7.14 -22.28 5.25
N LYS A 54 -6.83 -23.02 6.30
CA LYS A 54 -7.85 -23.65 7.17
C LYS A 54 -8.72 -22.60 7.85
N GLU A 55 -8.10 -21.57 8.44
CA GLU A 55 -8.82 -20.46 9.11
C GLU A 55 -9.71 -19.68 8.12
N THR A 56 -9.18 -19.34 6.94
CA THR A 56 -9.92 -18.62 5.89
C THR A 56 -11.10 -19.43 5.37
N ARG A 57 -10.98 -20.77 5.27
CA ARG A 57 -12.12 -21.65 4.92
C ARG A 57 -13.23 -21.59 5.97
N GLN A 58 -12.86 -21.55 7.25
CA GLN A 58 -13.83 -21.41 8.34
C GLN A 58 -14.50 -20.04 8.32
N GLU A 59 -13.73 -18.97 8.07
CA GLU A 59 -14.25 -17.62 7.91
C GLU A 59 -15.24 -17.52 6.73
N LEU A 60 -14.90 -18.10 5.57
CA LEU A 60 -15.79 -18.11 4.41
C LEU A 60 -17.12 -18.84 4.70
N GLN A 61 -17.07 -19.96 5.43
CA GLN A 61 -18.27 -20.67 5.88
C GLN A 61 -19.07 -19.82 6.87
N ALA A 62 -18.40 -19.11 7.78
CA ALA A 62 -19.05 -18.21 8.72
C ALA A 62 -19.70 -17.00 8.01
N GLU A 63 -19.03 -16.38 7.03
CA GLU A 63 -19.58 -15.29 6.20
C GLU A 63 -20.83 -15.72 5.42
N GLN A 64 -20.88 -16.98 4.96
CA GLN A 64 -22.05 -17.54 4.27
C GLN A 64 -23.26 -17.77 5.19
N HIS A 65 -23.04 -17.93 6.50
CA HIS A 65 -24.09 -18.24 7.48
C HIS A 65 -24.42 -17.07 8.44
N ALA A 66 -23.51 -16.10 8.61
CA ALA A 66 -23.68 -14.97 9.52
C ALA A 66 -24.15 -13.72 8.77
N SER A 67 -25.47 -13.53 8.70
CA SER A 67 -26.05 -12.37 8.04
C SER A 67 -26.04 -11.07 8.86
N LYS A 68 -25.66 -11.04 10.16
CA LYS A 68 -25.93 -9.85 11.00
C LYS A 68 -25.00 -9.50 12.17
N ALA A 69 -23.82 -10.11 12.36
CA ALA A 69 -22.99 -9.78 13.53
C ALA A 69 -21.48 -9.87 13.25
N VAL A 70 -20.91 -8.88 12.59
CA VAL A 70 -19.45 -8.71 12.51
C VAL A 70 -19.17 -7.21 12.63
N GLY A 71 -18.12 -6.83 13.38
CA GLY A 71 -17.75 -5.44 13.67
C GLY A 71 -17.61 -4.57 12.40
N LYS A 72 -17.42 -3.26 12.59
CA LYS A 72 -17.32 -2.32 11.46
C LYS A 72 -16.23 -2.76 10.46
N VAL A 73 -16.65 -3.25 9.30
CA VAL A 73 -15.75 -3.58 8.18
C VAL A 73 -15.77 -2.41 7.21
N TYR A 74 -14.68 -1.64 7.18
CA TYR A 74 -14.49 -0.64 6.14
C TYR A 74 -13.83 -1.29 4.94
N ARG A 75 -14.47 -1.17 3.78
CA ARG A 75 -13.89 -1.53 2.49
C ARG A 75 -13.65 -0.24 1.73
N PHE A 76 -12.38 0.07 1.48
CA PHE A 76 -11.99 1.18 0.61
C PHE A 76 -11.46 0.57 -0.69
N PRO A 77 -12.30 0.50 -1.75
CA PRO A 77 -11.82 0.09 -3.05
C PRO A 77 -10.63 0.96 -3.43
N ARG A 78 -9.56 0.31 -3.88
CA ARG A 78 -8.34 0.99 -4.30
C ARG A 78 -8.64 1.90 -5.48
N GLN A 79 -8.26 3.17 -5.36
CA GLN A 79 -8.42 4.18 -6.40
C GLN A 79 -7.09 4.84 -6.71
N GLY A 80 -6.95 5.33 -7.94
CA GLY A 80 -5.75 6.02 -8.39
C GLY A 80 -4.51 5.12 -8.51
N ALA A 81 -3.35 5.74 -8.35
CA ALA A 81 -2.04 5.13 -8.53
C ALA A 81 -1.67 4.18 -7.39
N ALA A 82 -1.98 4.57 -6.16
CA ALA A 82 -1.67 3.83 -4.94
C ALA A 82 -2.64 4.22 -3.82
N GLN A 83 -2.73 3.38 -2.79
CA GLN A 83 -3.43 3.69 -1.56
C GLN A 83 -2.41 3.85 -0.42
N ALA A 84 -2.56 4.91 0.38
CA ALA A 84 -1.75 5.14 1.57
C ALA A 84 -2.62 5.42 2.81
N VAL A 85 -2.24 4.87 3.95
CA VAL A 85 -3.00 4.98 5.21
C VAL A 85 -2.21 5.81 6.21
N ILE A 86 -2.84 6.85 6.77
CA ILE A 86 -2.23 7.75 7.74
C ILE A 86 -2.53 7.25 9.14
N VAL A 87 -1.50 6.82 9.88
CA VAL A 87 -1.60 6.33 11.26
C VAL A 87 -0.74 7.19 12.20
N GLY A 88 -1.03 7.15 13.50
CA GLY A 88 -0.27 7.93 14.48
C GLY A 88 -1.07 8.29 15.72
N ALA A 89 -0.36 8.86 16.69
CA ALA A 89 -0.88 9.26 17.99
C ALA A 89 -2.00 10.33 17.88
N PRO A 90 -2.77 10.57 18.95
CA PRO A 90 -3.62 11.77 19.04
C PRO A 90 -2.85 13.03 18.67
N ASN A 91 -3.51 13.96 17.98
CA ASN A 91 -2.93 15.25 17.59
C ASN A 91 -1.67 15.20 16.70
N ALA A 92 -1.23 14.04 16.21
CA ALA A 92 -0.08 13.92 15.30
C ALA A 92 -0.24 14.60 13.91
N GLY A 93 -1.33 15.35 13.69
CA GLY A 93 -1.57 16.07 12.43
C GLY A 93 -2.21 15.26 11.31
N LYS A 94 -2.67 14.02 11.57
CA LYS A 94 -3.21 13.10 10.54
C LYS A 94 -4.32 13.70 9.66
N SER A 95 -5.39 14.20 10.27
CA SER A 95 -6.51 14.81 9.53
C SER A 95 -6.11 16.10 8.81
N ARG A 96 -5.14 16.83 9.35
CA ARG A 96 -4.56 18.02 8.68
C ARG A 96 -3.76 17.62 7.46
N LEU A 97 -2.94 16.57 7.55
CA LEU A 97 -2.21 16.02 6.39
C LEU A 97 -3.19 15.63 5.29
N LEU A 98 -4.26 14.89 5.61
CA LEU A 98 -5.27 14.53 4.62
C LEU A 98 -5.83 15.79 3.93
N LYS A 99 -6.37 16.73 4.70
CA LYS A 99 -7.01 17.95 4.18
C LYS A 99 -6.07 18.75 3.26
N GLU A 100 -4.84 18.98 3.70
CA GLU A 100 -3.87 19.82 2.99
C GLU A 100 -3.27 19.12 1.76
N LEU A 101 -3.19 17.79 1.78
CA LEU A 101 -2.73 16.98 0.66
C LEU A 101 -3.84 16.71 -0.35
N THR A 102 -5.12 16.72 0.01
CA THR A 102 -6.17 16.43 -0.97
C THR A 102 -6.66 17.68 -1.69
N LYS A 103 -6.61 18.88 -1.08
CA LYS A 103 -7.04 20.21 -1.61
C LYS A 103 -8.45 20.29 -2.22
N ALA A 104 -9.11 19.16 -2.50
CA ALA A 104 -10.52 19.01 -2.78
C ALA A 104 -11.26 18.74 -1.46
N GLU A 105 -12.47 19.28 -1.33
CA GLU A 105 -13.42 18.75 -0.36
C GLU A 105 -13.42 17.23 -0.53
N PRO A 106 -13.30 16.44 0.56
CA PRO A 106 -13.41 14.99 0.45
C PRO A 106 -14.66 14.73 -0.39
N GLU A 107 -14.54 14.07 -1.54
CA GLU A 107 -15.74 13.56 -2.19
C GLU A 107 -16.37 12.64 -1.15
N VAL A 108 -17.44 13.12 -0.54
CA VAL A 108 -18.27 12.33 0.37
C VAL A 108 -18.97 11.32 -0.53
N ALA A 109 -18.22 10.30 -0.94
CA ALA A 109 -18.83 9.09 -1.44
C ALA A 109 -19.81 8.62 -0.35
N PRO A 110 -20.99 8.11 -0.74
CA PRO A 110 -22.09 7.81 0.17
C PRO A 110 -21.75 6.58 1.03
N TYR A 111 -20.82 6.75 1.95
CA TYR A 111 -20.51 5.81 3.01
C TYR A 111 -21.33 6.27 4.22
N PRO A 112 -22.29 5.47 4.70
CA PRO A 112 -23.10 5.86 5.84
C PRO A 112 -22.21 5.98 7.10
N PHE A 113 -22.55 6.94 7.99
CA PHE A 113 -22.04 7.09 9.38
C PHE A 113 -20.77 7.93 9.66
N THR A 114 -20.59 9.07 8.99
CA THR A 114 -19.48 10.00 9.27
C THR A 114 -19.59 10.68 10.64
N THR A 115 -18.75 10.30 11.61
CA THR A 115 -18.22 11.20 12.67
C THR A 115 -17.03 10.64 13.47
N ARG A 116 -16.61 9.37 13.31
CA ARG A 116 -15.37 8.78 13.91
C ARG A 116 -14.82 7.60 13.08
N GLU A 117 -14.89 7.71 11.76
CA GLU A 117 -14.62 6.62 10.82
C GLU A 117 -13.50 7.03 9.85
N PRO A 118 -12.72 6.09 9.29
CA PRO A 118 -11.60 6.44 8.41
C PRO A 118 -12.07 7.23 7.20
N MET A 119 -11.33 8.28 6.84
CA MET A 119 -11.73 9.22 5.79
C MET A 119 -10.81 9.10 4.58
N PRO A 120 -11.32 8.64 3.43
CA PRO A 120 -10.56 8.65 2.19
C PRO A 120 -10.51 10.06 1.59
N GLY A 121 -9.43 10.37 0.88
CA GLY A 121 -9.31 11.56 0.05
C GLY A 121 -8.25 11.39 -1.03
N MET A 122 -8.42 12.08 -2.15
CA MET A 122 -7.55 11.91 -3.32
C MET A 122 -6.47 13.00 -3.35
N MET A 123 -5.21 12.59 -3.21
CA MET A 123 -4.05 13.46 -3.36
C MET A 123 -3.64 13.49 -4.83
N ALA A 124 -3.91 14.60 -5.53
CA ALA A 124 -3.40 14.80 -6.89
C ALA A 124 -1.86 14.87 -6.89
N TRP A 125 -1.24 14.21 -7.86
CA TRP A 125 0.19 14.23 -8.14
C TRP A 125 0.42 14.09 -9.64
N GLU A 126 0.93 15.15 -10.28
CA GLU A 126 1.08 15.23 -11.73
C GLU A 126 -0.22 14.82 -12.47
N ASP A 127 -0.19 13.70 -13.21
CA ASP A 127 -1.28 13.15 -14.02
C ASP A 127 -2.00 11.96 -13.36
N VAL A 128 -1.75 11.74 -12.07
CA VAL A 128 -2.36 10.67 -11.27
C VAL A 128 -2.85 11.17 -9.92
N ALA A 129 -3.59 10.31 -9.21
CA ALA A 129 -4.01 10.58 -7.84
C ALA A 129 -3.62 9.42 -6.93
N VAL A 130 -3.25 9.71 -5.69
CA VAL A 130 -2.99 8.72 -4.63
C VAL A 130 -4.14 8.79 -3.62
N GLN A 131 -4.75 7.66 -3.29
CA GLN A 131 -5.82 7.61 -2.29
C GLN A 131 -5.19 7.62 -0.89
N LEU A 132 -5.41 8.69 -0.15
CA LEU A 132 -5.02 8.80 1.25
C LEU A 132 -6.20 8.41 2.14
N ILE A 133 -5.95 7.71 3.24
CA ILE A 133 -6.97 7.31 4.22
C ILE A 133 -6.52 7.78 5.60
N ASP A 134 -7.20 8.79 6.14
CA ASP A 134 -7.01 9.22 7.53
C ASP A 134 -7.69 8.24 8.48
N THR A 135 -7.03 7.92 9.59
CA THR A 135 -7.54 6.96 10.58
C THR A 135 -7.67 7.58 11.96
N PRO A 136 -8.55 7.02 12.83
CA PRO A 136 -8.57 7.39 14.25
C PRO A 136 -7.18 7.28 14.91
N PRO A 137 -6.95 8.05 15.98
CA PRO A 137 -5.69 8.00 16.70
C PRO A 137 -5.49 6.65 17.38
N ILE A 138 -4.22 6.24 17.48
CA ILE A 138 -3.80 5.02 18.16
C ILE A 138 -3.07 5.43 19.44
N THR A 139 -3.36 4.75 20.55
CA THR A 139 -2.69 4.95 21.85
C THR A 139 -2.37 3.59 22.49
N SER A 140 -1.65 3.56 23.61
CA SER A 140 -1.46 2.35 24.41
C SER A 140 -2.76 1.63 24.81
N SER A 141 -3.85 2.37 25.06
CA SER A 141 -5.13 1.82 25.53
C SER A 141 -6.22 1.72 24.45
N HIS A 142 -6.04 2.36 23.29
CA HIS A 142 -7.04 2.41 22.23
C HIS A 142 -6.44 2.01 20.88
N PHE A 143 -6.98 0.92 20.31
CA PHE A 143 -6.66 0.43 18.97
C PHE A 143 -7.91 -0.16 18.32
N GLU A 144 -8.31 0.40 17.18
CA GLU A 144 -9.46 -0.08 16.42
C GLU A 144 -9.11 -1.32 15.59
N PRO A 145 -9.79 -2.48 15.76
CA PRO A 145 -9.39 -3.73 15.10
C PRO A 145 -9.32 -3.68 13.57
N TYR A 146 -10.17 -2.87 12.93
CA TYR A 146 -10.19 -2.76 11.47
C TYR A 146 -8.91 -2.11 10.90
N LEU A 147 -8.16 -1.35 11.72
CA LEU A 147 -6.91 -0.70 11.29
C LEU A 147 -5.87 -1.71 10.82
N LEU A 148 -5.85 -2.92 11.40
CA LEU A 148 -4.97 -3.98 10.94
C LEU A 148 -5.23 -4.31 9.47
N ASN A 149 -6.48 -4.59 9.10
CA ASN A 149 -6.81 -4.98 7.74
C ASN A 149 -6.52 -3.83 6.76
N LEU A 150 -6.79 -2.60 7.19
CA LEU A 150 -6.51 -1.40 6.40
C LEU A 150 -5.00 -1.24 6.16
N VAL A 151 -4.18 -1.34 7.21
CA VAL A 151 -2.71 -1.22 7.13
C VAL A 151 -2.10 -2.37 6.34
N ARG A 152 -2.55 -3.61 6.53
CA ARG A 152 -1.98 -4.78 5.83
C ARG A 152 -2.28 -4.81 4.33
N SER A 153 -3.38 -4.16 3.91
CA SER A 153 -3.84 -4.13 2.52
C SER A 153 -3.43 -2.87 1.76
N THR A 154 -2.79 -1.90 2.40
CA THR A 154 -2.33 -0.64 1.77
C THR A 154 -1.02 -0.81 1.01
N ASP A 155 -0.67 0.16 0.16
CA ASP A 155 0.62 0.20 -0.53
C ASP A 155 1.68 0.94 0.29
N LEU A 156 1.27 1.90 1.13
CA LEU A 156 2.15 2.70 1.98
C LEU A 156 1.46 3.14 3.29
N VAL A 157 2.17 3.03 4.42
CA VAL A 157 1.75 3.64 5.69
C VAL A 157 2.46 4.99 5.86
N LEU A 158 1.70 6.03 6.18
CA LEU A 158 2.24 7.33 6.61
C LEU A 158 2.13 7.39 8.14
N LEU A 159 3.26 7.16 8.82
CA LEU A 159 3.32 7.26 10.29
C LEU A 159 3.52 8.72 10.68
N ALA A 160 2.45 9.38 11.10
CA ALA A 160 2.49 10.78 11.50
C ALA A 160 3.14 10.93 12.87
N PHE A 161 4.12 11.83 12.94
CA PHE A 161 4.88 12.21 14.12
C PHE A 161 4.72 13.72 14.36
N ASP A 162 4.39 14.15 15.57
CA ASP A 162 4.27 15.57 15.91
C ASP A 162 5.64 16.17 16.24
N GLY A 163 6.23 16.90 15.29
CA GLY A 163 7.53 17.54 15.46
C GLY A 163 7.57 18.63 16.52
N SER A 164 6.42 19.10 17.02
CA SER A 164 6.33 20.18 18.03
C SER A 164 5.99 19.71 19.45
N SER A 165 5.87 18.40 19.66
CA SER A 165 5.44 17.82 20.94
C SER A 165 6.54 16.97 21.56
N ASP A 166 6.94 17.30 22.78
CA ASP A 166 7.94 16.55 23.54
C ASP A 166 7.47 15.12 23.89
N ASP A 167 6.16 14.88 23.93
CA ASP A 167 5.57 13.54 24.15
C ASP A 167 5.55 12.67 22.88
N ALA A 168 5.78 13.26 21.70
CA ALA A 168 5.62 12.57 20.42
C ALA A 168 6.50 11.31 20.26
N PRO A 169 7.76 11.27 20.73
CA PRO A 169 8.59 10.07 20.67
C PRO A 169 7.97 8.89 21.40
N GLU A 170 7.58 9.05 22.66
CA GLU A 170 6.99 7.99 23.48
C GLU A 170 5.65 7.53 22.90
N GLN A 171 4.79 8.47 22.51
CA GLN A 171 3.49 8.16 21.89
C GLN A 171 3.67 7.40 20.57
N THR A 172 4.67 7.76 19.76
CA THR A 172 4.93 7.07 18.48
C THR A 172 5.45 5.65 18.71
N VAL A 173 6.27 5.44 19.75
CA VAL A 173 6.67 4.09 20.18
C VAL A 173 5.45 3.26 20.55
N GLU A 174 4.49 3.82 21.30
CA GLU A 174 3.24 3.10 21.63
C GLU A 174 2.47 2.68 20.36
N VAL A 175 2.35 3.59 19.38
CA VAL A 175 1.68 3.29 18.10
C VAL A 175 2.37 2.13 17.37
N ILE A 176 3.70 2.17 17.24
CA ILE A 176 4.46 1.09 16.59
C ILE A 176 4.28 -0.24 17.34
N GLN A 177 4.32 -0.20 18.68
CA GLN A 177 4.12 -1.39 19.50
C GLN A 177 2.71 -1.98 19.36
N GLN A 178 1.67 -1.17 19.15
CA GLN A 178 0.31 -1.70 18.93
C GLN A 178 0.25 -2.59 17.68
N PHE A 179 0.94 -2.22 16.60
CA PHE A 179 1.04 -3.05 15.40
C PHE A 179 1.93 -4.27 15.63
N ALA A 180 3.10 -4.10 16.25
CA ALA A 180 4.05 -5.18 16.49
C ALA A 180 3.45 -6.31 17.35
N ARG A 181 2.69 -5.99 18.40
CA ARG A 181 1.95 -6.96 19.24
C ARG A 181 0.91 -7.77 18.46
N ARG A 182 0.58 -7.33 17.25
CA ARG A 182 -0.38 -7.96 16.32
C ARG A 182 0.33 -8.51 15.07
N HIS A 183 1.63 -8.82 15.18
CA HIS A 183 2.46 -9.39 14.11
C HIS A 183 2.45 -8.56 12.81
N THR A 184 2.29 -7.24 12.94
CA THR A 184 2.36 -6.29 11.82
C THR A 184 3.46 -5.30 12.13
N PHE A 185 4.49 -5.23 11.30
CA PHE A 185 5.69 -4.44 11.55
C PHE A 185 5.78 -3.33 10.51
N LEU A 186 5.99 -2.10 10.97
CA LEU A 186 6.24 -0.97 10.10
C LEU A 186 7.70 -1.03 9.62
N SER A 187 7.93 -1.07 8.31
CA SER A 187 9.26 -1.31 7.71
C SER A 187 9.47 -0.51 6.41
N ASP A 188 10.63 -0.65 5.77
CA ASP A 188 10.94 -0.07 4.44
C ASP A 188 10.41 -0.89 3.25
N HIS A 189 9.87 -2.07 3.51
CA HIS A 189 9.33 -2.99 2.51
C HIS A 189 7.97 -3.56 2.94
N THR A 190 7.29 -4.23 2.01
CA THR A 190 6.05 -4.91 2.31
C THR A 190 6.14 -6.38 1.92
N GLY A 191 5.83 -7.27 2.86
CA GLY A 191 5.83 -8.71 2.63
C GLY A 191 5.92 -9.50 3.92
N PHE A 192 5.72 -10.81 3.85
CA PHE A 192 5.92 -11.68 5.01
C PHE A 192 7.39 -11.75 5.40
N ASP A 193 7.64 -11.85 6.70
CA ASP A 193 8.99 -12.07 7.20
C ASP A 193 9.54 -13.41 6.68
N PRO A 194 10.77 -13.44 6.16
CA PRO A 194 11.33 -14.64 5.52
C PRO A 194 11.63 -15.78 6.51
N ASP A 195 11.76 -15.48 7.80
CA ASP A 195 12.05 -16.45 8.86
C ASP A 195 10.82 -16.78 9.72
N ASP A 196 9.84 -15.88 9.80
CA ASP A 196 8.55 -16.06 10.48
C ASP A 196 7.36 -15.49 9.67
N PHE A 197 6.78 -16.31 8.80
CA PHE A 197 5.71 -15.91 7.89
C PHE A 197 4.39 -15.54 8.58
N SER A 198 4.27 -15.73 9.90
CA SER A 198 3.18 -15.16 10.69
C SER A 198 3.26 -13.63 10.78
N GLN A 199 4.47 -13.08 10.66
CA GLN A 199 4.78 -11.67 10.72
C GLN A 199 4.69 -11.02 9.34
N LEU A 200 4.05 -9.86 9.28
CA LEU A 200 3.90 -9.08 8.06
C LEU A 200 4.58 -7.73 8.24
N HIS A 201 5.50 -7.43 7.34
CA HIS A 201 6.11 -6.11 7.22
C HIS A 201 5.29 -5.25 6.26
N VAL A 202 5.14 -3.97 6.57
CA VAL A 202 4.39 -3.00 5.77
C VAL A 202 5.24 -1.76 5.54
N LYS A 203 5.39 -1.39 4.27
CA LYS A 203 6.18 -0.24 3.85
C LYS A 203 5.62 1.03 4.47
N THR A 204 6.49 1.77 5.14
CA THR A 204 6.15 2.90 5.98
C THR A 204 7.04 4.09 5.66
N LEU A 205 6.48 5.28 5.74
CA LEU A 205 7.19 6.55 5.73
C LEU A 205 6.87 7.29 7.02
N LEU A 206 7.89 7.66 7.80
CA LEU A 206 7.74 8.55 8.95
C LEU A 206 7.49 9.97 8.43
N VAL A 207 6.40 10.61 8.84
CA VAL A 207 6.03 11.97 8.45
C VAL A 207 6.07 12.87 9.67
N VAL A 208 7.14 13.64 9.82
CA VAL A 208 7.32 14.64 10.88
C VAL A 208 6.51 15.88 10.52
N THR A 209 5.32 16.00 11.11
CA THR A 209 4.44 17.17 10.99
C THR A 209 4.95 18.34 11.84
N ARG A 210 4.53 19.58 11.52
CA ARG A 210 5.04 20.79 12.19
C ARG A 210 6.57 20.83 12.13
N GLY A 211 7.07 20.49 10.96
CA GLY A 211 8.48 20.26 10.69
C GLY A 211 9.39 21.48 10.82
N SER A 212 8.81 22.68 10.85
CA SER A 212 9.55 23.93 11.04
C SER A 212 9.87 24.21 12.51
N ASP A 213 9.37 23.40 13.45
CA ASP A 213 9.71 23.52 14.86
C ASP A 213 11.24 23.30 15.04
N PRO A 214 11.95 24.21 15.73
CA PRO A 214 13.41 24.12 15.88
C PRO A 214 13.90 22.79 16.48
N ASP A 215 13.09 22.17 17.33
CA ASP A 215 13.44 20.95 18.05
C ASP A 215 12.86 19.69 17.38
N ALA A 216 12.17 19.81 16.24
CA ALA A 216 11.57 18.67 15.53
C ALA A 216 12.60 17.59 15.18
N ALA A 217 13.80 17.99 14.74
CA ALA A 217 14.88 17.07 14.43
C ALA A 217 15.36 16.32 15.69
N ALA A 218 15.58 17.04 16.79
CA ALA A 218 16.01 16.45 18.06
C ALA A 218 14.99 15.44 18.60
N ARG A 219 13.69 15.74 18.51
CA ARG A 219 12.62 14.81 18.91
C ARG A 219 12.57 13.57 18.01
N ALA A 220 12.74 13.73 16.70
CA ALA A 220 12.79 12.61 15.78
C ALA A 220 14.02 11.71 16.01
N ASP A 221 15.15 12.29 16.40
CA ASP A 221 16.34 11.54 16.80
C ASP A 221 16.13 10.82 18.13
N PHE A 222 15.50 11.46 19.11
CA PHE A 222 15.13 10.80 20.36
C PHE A 222 14.20 9.60 20.13
N LEU A 223 13.23 9.68 19.21
CA LEU A 223 12.42 8.52 18.80
C LEU A 223 13.30 7.35 18.30
N ARG A 224 14.34 7.63 17.51
CA ARG A 224 15.25 6.61 16.99
C ARG A 224 16.14 5.99 18.07
N GLU A 225 16.44 6.72 19.12
CA GLU A 225 17.15 6.19 20.31
C GLU A 225 16.25 5.26 21.12
N LEU A 226 14.96 5.59 21.26
CA LEU A 226 13.98 4.77 21.98
C LEU A 226 13.64 3.47 21.25
N LEU A 227 13.58 3.51 19.92
CA LEU A 227 13.22 2.36 19.10
C LEU A 227 13.92 2.42 17.73
N PRO A 228 14.54 1.32 17.26
CA PRO A 228 15.04 1.26 15.89
C PRO A 228 13.93 1.51 14.87
N ILE A 229 14.13 2.51 14.00
CA ILE A 229 13.20 2.86 12.92
C ILE A 229 13.79 2.38 11.59
N PRO A 230 13.33 1.25 11.02
CA PRO A 230 13.91 0.64 9.83
C PRO A 230 13.33 1.23 8.53
N PHE A 231 12.80 2.44 8.55
CA PHE A 231 12.14 3.07 7.41
C PHE A 231 12.49 4.55 7.28
N PRO A 232 12.39 5.13 6.06
CA PRO A 232 12.76 6.52 5.84
C PRO A 232 11.80 7.47 6.56
N GLY A 233 12.29 8.68 6.80
CA GLY A 233 11.49 9.80 7.31
C GLY A 233 11.54 11.01 6.40
N THR A 234 10.48 11.80 6.44
CA THR A 234 10.38 13.10 5.80
C THR A 234 9.69 14.08 6.73
N THR A 235 9.89 15.37 6.48
CA THR A 235 9.38 16.46 7.30
C THR A 235 8.42 17.30 6.48
N VAL A 236 7.35 17.78 7.11
CA VAL A 236 6.34 18.62 6.48
C VAL A 236 5.90 19.76 7.38
N GLU A 237 5.86 20.96 6.80
CA GLU A 237 5.12 22.10 7.31
C GLU A 237 3.86 22.28 6.45
N CYS A 238 2.69 22.09 7.06
CA CYS A 238 1.43 22.11 6.32
C CYS A 238 1.05 23.51 5.83
N ASP A 239 1.54 24.55 6.52
CA ASP A 239 1.33 25.94 6.11
C ASP A 239 2.26 26.37 4.97
N ASP A 240 3.29 25.59 4.67
CA ASP A 240 4.24 25.85 3.59
C ASP A 240 3.90 25.05 2.32
N ALA A 241 3.74 25.74 1.19
CA ALA A 241 3.37 25.10 -0.08
C ALA A 241 4.50 24.23 -0.67
N PRO A 242 5.76 24.70 -0.75
CA PRO A 242 6.89 23.85 -1.15
C PRO A 242 7.05 22.59 -0.29
N SER A 243 6.91 22.71 1.03
CA SER A 243 6.99 21.57 1.94
C SER A 243 5.89 20.54 1.68
N ARG A 244 4.65 20.97 1.44
CA ARG A 244 3.56 20.06 1.02
C ARG A 244 3.86 19.37 -0.30
N GLU A 245 4.43 20.08 -1.28
CA GLU A 245 4.77 19.50 -2.58
C GLU A 245 5.87 18.43 -2.47
N ALA A 246 6.91 18.71 -1.67
CA ALA A 246 7.96 17.74 -1.36
C ALA A 246 7.40 16.48 -0.68
N LEU A 247 6.40 16.63 0.20
CA LEU A 247 5.71 15.48 0.79
C LEU A 247 4.93 14.68 -0.24
N ARG A 248 4.18 15.31 -1.16
CA ARG A 248 3.45 14.60 -2.24
C ARG A 248 4.41 13.78 -3.09
N GLU A 249 5.54 14.37 -3.46
CA GLU A 249 6.59 13.70 -4.22
C GLU A 249 7.09 12.46 -3.47
N GLN A 250 7.42 12.63 -2.18
CA GLN A 250 7.94 11.55 -1.36
C GLN A 250 6.92 10.44 -1.13
N ILE A 251 5.63 10.76 -0.97
CA ILE A 251 4.55 9.77 -0.90
C ILE A 251 4.47 8.97 -2.20
N PHE A 252 4.44 9.63 -3.35
CA PHE A 252 4.36 8.96 -4.65
C PHE A 252 5.59 8.06 -4.90
N ARG A 253 6.80 8.56 -4.63
CA ARG A 253 8.03 7.77 -4.73
C ARG A 253 8.02 6.57 -3.79
N SER A 254 7.55 6.75 -2.56
CA SER A 254 7.51 5.68 -1.55
C SER A 254 6.48 4.60 -1.88
N ALA A 255 5.37 4.96 -2.53
CA ALA A 255 4.35 4.03 -3.00
C ALA A 255 4.88 3.06 -4.07
N ASP A 256 6.01 3.38 -4.71
CA ASP A 256 6.77 2.50 -5.60
C ASP A 256 5.95 1.91 -6.76
N VAL A 257 5.18 2.80 -7.39
CA VAL A 257 4.38 2.52 -8.58
C VAL A 257 4.99 3.20 -9.80
N ILE A 258 4.69 2.66 -10.98
CA ILE A 258 5.07 3.21 -12.27
C ILE A 258 3.81 3.52 -13.08
N ARG A 259 3.87 4.62 -13.85
CA ARG A 259 2.81 5.06 -14.74
C ARG A 259 3.07 4.58 -16.15
N ILE A 260 2.07 3.98 -16.76
CA ILE A 260 2.14 3.44 -18.10
C ILE A 260 1.06 4.09 -18.95
N TYR A 261 1.47 4.77 -20.01
CA TYR A 261 0.56 5.31 -20.99
C TYR A 261 0.18 4.23 -21.97
N THR A 262 -1.04 4.30 -22.49
CA THR A 262 -1.53 3.28 -23.43
C THR A 262 -1.97 3.89 -24.74
N LYS A 263 -1.89 3.07 -25.78
CA LYS A 263 -2.34 3.40 -27.11
C LYS A 263 -3.09 2.22 -27.68
N THR A 264 -4.25 2.50 -28.29
CA THR A 264 -4.94 1.49 -29.11
C THR A 264 -4.34 1.46 -30.52
N PRO A 265 -4.20 0.28 -31.15
CA PRO A 265 -3.75 0.19 -32.53
C PRO A 265 -4.56 1.12 -33.45
N GLY A 266 -3.85 1.97 -34.21
CA GLY A 266 -4.45 2.93 -35.13
C GLY A 266 -5.03 4.21 -34.51
N LYS A 267 -4.99 4.37 -33.18
CA LYS A 267 -5.41 5.59 -32.48
C LYS A 267 -4.21 6.37 -31.94
N PRO A 268 -4.33 7.68 -31.66
CA PRO A 268 -3.30 8.41 -30.92
C PRO A 268 -3.12 7.83 -29.50
N ALA A 269 -1.94 8.05 -28.92
CA ALA A 269 -1.66 7.69 -27.53
C ALA A 269 -2.46 8.57 -26.57
N ASP A 270 -2.92 8.00 -25.47
CA ASP A 270 -3.56 8.73 -24.38
C ASP A 270 -2.55 9.00 -23.27
N PHE A 271 -2.22 10.28 -23.09
CA PHE A 271 -1.32 10.77 -22.04
C PHE A 271 -2.06 11.42 -20.86
N SER A 272 -3.39 11.42 -20.88
CA SER A 272 -4.20 12.09 -19.87
C SER A 272 -4.54 11.21 -18.66
N ALA A 273 -4.54 9.89 -18.85
CA ALA A 273 -4.91 8.92 -17.82
C ALA A 273 -4.01 7.68 -17.88
N PRO A 274 -2.78 7.73 -17.31
CA PRO A 274 -1.92 6.56 -17.28
C PRO A 274 -2.49 5.47 -16.38
N PHE A 275 -2.18 4.21 -16.71
CA PHE A 275 -2.38 3.09 -15.80
C PHE A 275 -1.21 3.01 -14.83
N CYS A 276 -1.50 2.76 -13.56
CA CYS A 276 -0.48 2.55 -12.55
C CYS A 276 -0.41 1.08 -12.13
N ILE A 277 0.81 0.56 -12.13
CA ILE A 277 1.15 -0.78 -11.64
C ILE A 277 2.37 -0.69 -10.69
N PRO A 278 2.58 -1.67 -9.80
CA PRO A 278 3.78 -1.72 -8.97
C PRO A 278 5.06 -1.70 -9.81
N ARG A 279 6.14 -1.12 -9.27
CA ARG A 279 7.47 -1.20 -9.90
C ARG A 279 7.89 -2.66 -10.06
N GLY A 280 8.47 -2.97 -11.22
CA GLY A 280 8.77 -4.36 -11.61
C GLY A 280 7.59 -5.07 -12.29
N GLY A 281 6.44 -4.40 -12.40
CA GLY A 281 5.29 -4.89 -13.14
C GLY A 281 5.57 -5.08 -14.64
N THR A 282 4.89 -6.04 -15.24
CA THR A 282 5.09 -6.47 -16.63
C THR A 282 3.96 -6.01 -17.56
N VAL A 283 4.14 -6.25 -18.87
CA VAL A 283 3.09 -6.08 -19.89
C VAL A 283 1.82 -6.86 -19.54
N GLU A 284 1.95 -8.06 -18.98
CA GLU A 284 0.82 -8.85 -18.49
C GLU A 284 0.09 -8.18 -17.32
N ASP A 285 0.82 -7.59 -16.37
CA ASP A 285 0.21 -6.88 -15.25
C ASP A 285 -0.55 -5.63 -15.72
N LEU A 286 -0.01 -4.92 -16.71
CA LEU A 286 -0.72 -3.83 -17.37
C LEU A 286 -2.00 -4.32 -18.05
N ALA A 287 -1.92 -5.42 -18.79
CA ALA A 287 -3.10 -6.00 -19.46
C ALA A 287 -4.18 -6.38 -18.44
N ALA A 288 -3.79 -6.98 -17.31
CA ALA A 288 -4.71 -7.33 -16.21
C ALA A 288 -5.34 -6.09 -15.57
N LYS A 289 -4.59 -4.99 -15.44
CA LYS A 289 -5.08 -3.70 -14.93
C LYS A 289 -6.13 -3.08 -15.85
N ILE A 290 -6.00 -3.26 -17.17
CA ILE A 290 -6.98 -2.77 -18.15
C ILE A 290 -8.22 -3.67 -18.15
N HIS A 291 -8.04 -4.98 -18.34
CA HIS A 291 -9.14 -5.96 -18.33
C HIS A 291 -8.62 -7.39 -18.19
N ARG A 292 -9.31 -8.25 -17.43
CA ARG A 292 -8.93 -9.65 -17.21
C ARG A 292 -8.70 -10.44 -18.52
N ASP A 293 -9.62 -10.34 -19.47
CA ASP A 293 -9.50 -11.00 -20.79
C ASP A 293 -8.24 -10.59 -21.58
N LEU A 294 -7.75 -9.37 -21.40
CA LEU A 294 -6.53 -8.92 -22.10
C LEU A 294 -5.30 -9.61 -21.54
N ALA A 295 -5.22 -9.83 -20.22
CA ALA A 295 -4.12 -10.54 -19.59
C ALA A 295 -4.00 -12.00 -20.08
N GLU A 296 -5.14 -12.65 -20.32
CA GLU A 296 -5.15 -14.02 -20.84
C GLU A 296 -4.71 -14.09 -22.31
N LYS A 297 -5.10 -13.09 -23.11
CA LYS A 297 -4.89 -13.09 -24.57
C LYS A 297 -3.60 -12.41 -25.01
N VAL A 298 -3.00 -11.52 -24.20
CA VAL A 298 -1.83 -10.73 -24.61
C VAL A 298 -0.64 -11.64 -24.90
N LYS A 299 -0.04 -11.45 -26.08
CA LYS A 299 1.15 -12.18 -26.53
C LYS A 299 2.38 -11.28 -26.54
N SER A 300 2.20 -10.04 -26.97
CA SER A 300 3.28 -9.06 -27.09
C SER A 300 2.73 -7.65 -26.94
N ALA A 301 3.62 -6.68 -26.83
CA ALA A 301 3.28 -5.28 -26.92
C ALA A 301 4.31 -4.52 -27.73
N LYS A 302 3.88 -3.47 -28.41
CA LYS A 302 4.79 -2.42 -28.86
C LYS A 302 5.02 -1.44 -27.72
N LEU A 303 6.28 -1.22 -27.41
CA LEU A 303 6.75 -0.39 -26.31
C LEU A 303 7.59 0.77 -26.86
N TRP A 304 7.27 1.98 -26.43
CA TRP A 304 8.09 3.17 -26.58
C TRP A 304 8.58 3.57 -25.20
N ALA A 305 9.89 3.54 -24.99
CA ALA A 305 10.49 3.96 -23.73
C ALA A 305 10.28 5.47 -23.53
N HIS A 306 10.21 5.93 -22.28
CA HIS A 306 10.05 7.35 -21.99
C HIS A 306 11.10 8.21 -22.72
N GLY A 307 10.64 9.21 -23.48
CA GLY A 307 11.50 10.10 -24.27
C GLY A 307 12.03 9.51 -25.58
N SER A 308 11.68 8.27 -25.93
CA SER A 308 12.06 7.62 -27.19
C SER A 308 10.91 7.59 -28.20
N SER A 309 11.22 7.85 -29.47
CA SER A 309 10.30 7.63 -30.60
C SER A 309 10.33 6.20 -31.15
N ASP A 310 11.33 5.40 -30.74
CA ASP A 310 11.57 4.08 -31.32
C ASP A 310 10.71 3.02 -30.64
N ALA A 311 9.87 2.36 -31.44
CA ALA A 311 9.04 1.26 -31.00
C ALA A 311 9.84 -0.05 -31.00
N ARG A 312 9.79 -0.79 -29.89
CA ARG A 312 10.28 -2.18 -29.81
C ARG A 312 9.13 -3.13 -29.50
N ILE A 313 9.18 -4.33 -30.05
CA ILE A 313 8.24 -5.40 -29.70
C ILE A 313 8.81 -6.16 -28.51
N VAL A 314 8.00 -6.31 -27.47
CA VAL A 314 8.36 -7.01 -26.24
C VAL A 314 7.33 -8.09 -25.91
N GLY A 315 7.78 -9.12 -25.19
CA GLY A 315 6.91 -10.19 -24.69
C GLY A 315 6.03 -9.76 -23.52
N ARG A 316 5.05 -10.60 -23.16
CA ARG A 316 4.14 -10.36 -22.02
C ARG A 316 4.83 -10.26 -20.66
N ASP A 317 5.99 -10.88 -20.52
CA ASP A 317 6.83 -10.95 -19.32
C ASP A 317 7.82 -9.79 -19.20
N HIS A 318 7.87 -8.90 -20.20
CA HIS A 318 8.74 -7.74 -20.17
C HIS A 318 8.35 -6.77 -19.04
N VAL A 319 9.33 -6.41 -18.21
CA VAL A 319 9.20 -5.43 -17.13
C VAL A 319 9.14 -4.03 -17.71
N LEU A 320 8.13 -3.26 -17.30
CA LEU A 320 7.90 -1.90 -17.75
C LEU A 320 8.60 -0.87 -16.85
N SER A 321 8.84 0.33 -17.39
CA SER A 321 9.43 1.47 -16.69
C SER A 321 8.44 2.63 -16.57
N ASP A 322 8.68 3.55 -15.62
CA ASP A 322 7.82 4.73 -15.43
C ASP A 322 7.77 5.57 -16.71
N ARG A 323 6.56 6.00 -17.06
CA ARG A 323 6.20 6.79 -18.24
C ARG A 323 6.45 6.10 -19.60
N ASP A 324 6.55 4.78 -19.61
CA ASP A 324 6.52 4.01 -20.86
C ASP A 324 5.17 4.15 -21.57
N LEU A 325 5.19 4.14 -22.90
CA LEU A 325 3.99 4.07 -23.74
C LEU A 325 3.85 2.65 -24.32
N VAL A 326 2.69 2.04 -24.14
CA VAL A 326 2.44 0.64 -24.49
C VAL A 326 1.20 0.50 -25.39
N GLU A 327 1.35 -0.26 -26.48
CA GLU A 327 0.26 -0.72 -27.35
C GLU A 327 0.18 -2.25 -27.25
N LEU A 328 -0.88 -2.78 -26.64
CA LEU A 328 -1.07 -4.21 -26.40
C LEU A 328 -1.51 -4.96 -27.65
N HIS A 329 -0.90 -6.12 -27.92
CA HIS A 329 -1.19 -6.99 -29.07
C HIS A 329 -1.63 -8.38 -28.57
N VAL A 330 -2.88 -8.75 -28.87
CA VAL A 330 -3.55 -10.01 -28.49
C VAL A 330 -3.58 -11.01 -29.65
#